data_AF-A0A3B9IMI6-F1
#
_entry.id   AF-A0A3B9IMI6-F1
#
_cell.length_a   1.000
_cell.length_b   1.000
_cell.length_c   1.000
_cell.angle_alpha   90.00
_cell.angle_beta   90.00
_cell.angle_gamma   90.00
#
_symmetry.space_group_name_H-M   'P 1'
#
loop_
_entity.id
_entity.type
_entity.pdbx_description
1 polymer ?
#
loop_
_entity_poly.entity_id
_entity_poly.type
_entity_poly.pdbx_seq_one_letter_code
_entity_poly.pdbx_strand_id
1 'polypeptide(L)' 'DLYFRLNVVNLRLPSLRERPSDVAALADHFVQRYAAANALPDRPLSPDARSLLLTYDWPGNVR' A
#
# COMPACT_ATOMS: atom_id res chain seq x y z
N ASP A 1 27.09 -2.72 -21.80
CA ASP A 1 26.73 -4.13 -21.52
C ASP A 1 25.94 -4.27 -20.20
N LEU A 2 26.22 -3.47 -19.16
CA LEU A 2 25.55 -3.53 -17.85
C LEU A 2 24.01 -3.49 -17.91
N TYR A 3 23.41 -2.60 -18.69
CA TYR A 3 21.94 -2.55 -18.84
C TYR A 3 21.36 -3.91 -19.27
N PHE A 4 22.01 -4.58 -20.23
CA PHE A 4 21.56 -5.89 -20.71
C PHE A 4 21.79 -7.01 -19.68
N ARG A 5 22.80 -6.89 -18.81
CA ARG A 5 23.03 -7.83 -17.70
C ARG A 5 22.04 -7.65 -16.55
N LEU A 6 21.55 -6.43 -16.34
CA LEU A 6 20.56 -6.13 -15.30
C LEU A 6 19.12 -6.39 -15.78
N ASN A 7 18.84 -6.14 -17.05
CA ASN A 7 17.50 -6.28 -17.64
C ASN A 7 17.22 -7.70 -18.15
N VAL A 8 17.78 -8.73 -17.48
CA VAL A 8 17.53 -10.14 -17.82
C VAL A 8 16.12 -10.56 -17.39
N VAL A 9 15.63 -10.01 -16.27
CA VAL A 9 14.24 -10.16 -15.81
C VAL A 9 13.68 -8.79 -15.50
N ASN A 10 12.64 -8.39 -16.24
CA ASN A 10 11.96 -7.12 -16.02
C ASN A 10 10.68 -7.34 -15.22
N LEU A 11 10.60 -6.74 -14.03
CA LEU A 11 9.43 -6.76 -13.18
C LEU A 11 8.79 -5.38 -13.20
N ARG A 12 7.63 -5.28 -13.85
CA ARG A 12 6.79 -4.09 -13.76
C ARG A 12 6.09 -4.10 -12.41
N LEU A 13 6.35 -3.06 -11.60
CA LEU A 13 5.60 -2.81 -10.37
C LEU A 13 4.48 -1.79 -10.67
N PRO A 14 3.21 -2.22 -10.77
CA PRO A 14 2.10 -1.29 -10.94
C PRO A 14 1.99 -0.33 -9.76
N SER A 15 1.64 0.91 -10.08
CA SER A 15 1.30 1.92 -9.07
C SER A 15 0.06 1.49 -8.30
N LEU A 16 -0.14 2.03 -7.10
CA LEU A 16 -1.22 1.60 -6.21
C LEU A 16 -2.62 1.87 -6.82
N ARG A 17 -2.77 2.92 -7.62
CA ARG A 17 -4.00 3.21 -8.38
C ARG A 17 -4.35 2.15 -9.43
N GLU A 18 -3.35 1.42 -9.94
CA GLU A 18 -3.55 0.31 -10.89
C GLU A 18 -3.93 -1.00 -10.16
N ARG A 19 -3.90 -1.02 -8.81
CA ARG A 19 -4.20 -2.18 -7.96
C ARG A 19 -5.02 -1.80 -6.72
N PRO A 20 -6.25 -1.28 -6.89
CA PRO A 20 -7.07 -0.81 -5.78
C PRO A 20 -7.40 -1.90 -4.74
N SER A 21 -7.39 -3.19 -5.13
CA SER A 21 -7.56 -4.32 -4.21
C SER A 21 -6.51 -4.36 -3.10
N ASP A 22 -5.29 -3.88 -3.38
CA ASP A 22 -4.18 -3.93 -2.42
C ASP A 22 -4.33 -2.86 -1.34
N VAL A 23 -5.04 -1.76 -1.62
CA VAL A 23 -5.17 -0.62 -0.71
C VAL A 23 -5.80 -1.05 0.62
N ALA A 24 -6.86 -1.85 0.58
CA ALA A 24 -7.55 -2.30 1.78
C ALA A 24 -6.64 -3.16 2.67
N ALA A 25 -5.97 -4.15 2.07
CA ALA A 25 -5.07 -5.05 2.79
C ALA A 25 -3.86 -4.31 3.37
N LEU A 26 -3.27 -3.38 2.62
CA LEU A 26 -2.16 -2.56 3.08
C LEU A 26 -2.59 -1.64 4.23
N ALA A 27 -3.76 -1.00 4.12
CA ALA A 27 -4.28 -0.12 5.17
C ALA A 27 -4.49 -0.88 6.48
N ASP A 28 -5.11 -2.05 6.42
CA ASP A 28 -5.31 -2.91 7.59
C ASP A 28 -3.97 -3.36 8.21
N HIS A 29 -3.01 -3.75 7.37
CA HIS A 29 -1.66 -4.09 7.83
C HIS A 29 -0.99 -2.93 8.57
N PHE A 30 -1.01 -1.71 8.02
CA PHE A 30 -0.35 -0.56 8.64
C PHE A 30 -1.02 -0.13 9.94
N VAL A 31 -2.35 -0.16 10.00
CA VAL A 31 -3.09 0.14 11.22
C VAL A 31 -2.68 -0.79 12.35
N GLN A 32 -2.67 -2.10 12.09
CA GLN A 32 -2.25 -3.10 13.09
C GLN A 32 -0.77 -2.92 13.46
N ARG A 33 0.10 -2.77 12.46
CA ARG A 33 1.55 -2.57 12.67
C ARG A 33 1.84 -1.37 13.57
N TYR A 34 1.18 -0.24 13.33
CA TYR A 34 1.43 0.98 14.09
C TYR A 34 0.71 0.98 15.44
N ALA A 35 -0.46 0.35 15.57
CA ALA A 35 -1.07 0.13 16.88
C ALA A 35 -0.12 -0.66 17.79
N ALA A 36 0.39 -1.79 17.29
CA ALA A 36 1.35 -2.64 18.00
C ALA A 36 2.65 -1.88 18.33
N ALA A 37 3.24 -1.16 17.37
CA ALA A 37 4.48 -0.42 17.58
C ALA A 37 4.38 0.71 18.62
N ASN A 38 3.16 1.25 18.85
CA ASN A 38 2.92 2.33 19.80
C ASN A 38 2.23 1.86 21.10
N ALA A 39 2.11 0.54 21.31
CA ALA A 39 1.38 -0.04 22.44
C ALA A 39 -0.06 0.51 22.57
N LEU A 40 -0.70 0.79 21.43
CA LEU A 40 -2.09 1.22 21.36
C LEU A 40 -2.99 0.01 21.07
N PRO A 41 -4.25 0.03 21.54
CA PRO A 41 -5.23 -0.98 21.14
C PRO A 41 -5.49 -0.91 19.64
N ASP A 42 -5.87 -2.05 19.06
CA ASP A 42 -6.28 -2.12 17.66
C ASP A 42 -7.44 -1.16 17.38
N ARG A 43 -7.24 -0.29 16.40
CA ARG A 43 -8.22 0.70 15.98
C ARG A 43 -8.53 0.55 14.49
N PRO A 44 -9.53 -0.25 14.11
CA PRO A 44 -9.88 -0.42 12.71
C PRO A 44 -10.32 0.89 12.07
N LEU A 45 -10.08 1.02 10.77
CA LEU A 45 -10.56 2.16 9.99
C LEU A 45 -12.09 2.17 9.91
N SER A 46 -12.66 3.36 10.04
CA SER A 46 -14.09 3.56 9.81
C SER A 46 -14.46 3.26 8.35
N PRO A 47 -15.73 2.92 8.06
CA PRO A 47 -16.20 2.72 6.69
C PRO A 47 -15.93 3.92 5.76
N ASP A 48 -16.09 5.14 6.27
CA ASP A 48 -15.84 6.37 5.51
C ASP A 48 -14.35 6.53 5.18
N ALA A 49 -13.47 6.25 6.15
CA ALA A 49 -12.03 6.27 5.92
C ALA A 49 -11.63 5.23 4.86
N ARG A 50 -12.17 4.02 4.94
CA ARG A 50 -11.92 2.96 3.93
C ARG A 50 -12.36 3.40 2.54
N SER A 51 -13.53 4.02 2.43
CA SER A 51 -14.06 4.52 1.15
C SER A 51 -13.14 5.58 0.55
N LEU A 52 -12.67 6.53 1.37
CA LEU A 52 -11.73 7.57 0.93
C LEU A 52 -10.42 6.97 0.42
N LEU A 53 -9.85 5.98 1.12
CA LEU A 53 -8.61 5.32 0.70
C LEU A 53 -8.75 4.63 -0.66
N LEU A 54 -9.91 4.04 -0.95
CA LEU A 54 -10.19 3.37 -2.23
C LEU A 54 -10.36 4.35 -3.40
N THR A 55 -10.80 5.58 -3.11
CA THR A 55 -11.03 6.62 -4.15
C THR A 55 -9.82 7.54 -4.40
N TYR A 56 -8.79 7.47 -3.55
CA TYR A 56 -7.62 8.33 -3.69
C TYR A 56 -6.63 7.79 -4.74
N ASP A 57 -5.95 8.69 -5.46
CA ASP A 57 -5.07 8.35 -6.60
C ASP A 57 -3.67 7.86 -6.20
N TRP A 58 -3.31 7.96 -4.92
CA TRP A 58 -2.03 7.50 -4.38
C TRP A 58 -0.80 7.93 -5.21
N PRO A 59 -0.56 9.24 -5.46
CA PRO A 59 0.63 9.71 -6.18
C PRO A 59 1.95 9.32 -5.49
N GLY A 60 1.91 9.16 -4.15
CA GLY A 60 3.03 8.67 -3.34
C GLY A 60 3.10 7.15 -3.21
N ASN A 61 2.16 6.38 -3.78
CA ASN A 61 1.99 4.95 -3.54
C ASN A 61 1.93 4.62 -2.04
N VAL A 62 2.80 3.73 -1.56
CA VAL A 62 2.77 3.14 -0.20
C VAL A 62 3.60 3.92 0.83
N ARG A 63 4.19 5.07 0.43
CA ARG A 63 5.10 5.82 1.30
C ARG A 63 4.49 6.31 2.60
#